data_AF-A0A3D4A7R2-F1
#
_entry.id   AF-A0A3D4A7R2-F1
#
_cell.length_a   1.000
_cell.length_b   1.000
_cell.length_c   1.000
_cell.angle_alpha   90.00
_cell.angle_beta   90.00
_cell.angle_gamma   90.00
#
_symmetry.space_group_name_H-M   'P 1'
#
loop_
_entity.id
_entity.type
_entity.pdbx_description
1 polymer ?
#
loop_
_entity_poly.entity_id
_entity_poly.type
_entity_poly.pdbx_seq_one_letter_code
_entity_poly.pdbx_strand_id
1 'polypeptide(L)'
;MNNATLTERRYSMKKSVLVYWLILAEPKRELFCELIRILAKRFDAPRFEPHLTLLVTAEDRQAPKQILEQIDASSIQLRLREISFSSKFTKTLFVRFKSNNTLEKLIVDLRRATKSRGKFVRDPHVSLLYKKIPAAVEKELASTIRLPFNEVLFDSIKAVRCHLPVHDRADVEAWRIIATKSLER
;
A
#
# COMPACT_ATOMS: atom_id res chain seq x y z
N MET A 1 -10.62 17.85 -42.73
CA MET A 1 -11.02 17.92 -41.29
C MET A 1 -11.17 16.49 -40.80
N ASN A 2 -10.09 15.91 -40.25
CA ASN A 2 -10.14 14.53 -39.74
C ASN A 2 -10.46 14.55 -38.24
N ASN A 3 -11.61 13.97 -37.92
CA ASN A 3 -12.03 13.63 -36.57
C ASN A 3 -11.08 12.56 -35.99
N ALA A 4 -9.95 13.01 -35.44
CA ALA A 4 -9.26 12.23 -34.43
C ALA A 4 -10.22 12.11 -33.23
N THR A 5 -10.78 10.91 -33.09
CA THR A 5 -11.73 10.51 -32.08
C THR A 5 -11.23 10.89 -30.69
N LEU A 6 -12.09 11.59 -29.94
CA LEU A 6 -11.96 11.98 -28.53
C LEU A 6 -11.60 10.81 -27.57
N THR A 7 -11.57 9.58 -28.07
CA THR A 7 -11.23 8.35 -27.37
C THR A 7 -9.72 8.17 -27.15
N GLU A 8 -8.86 8.72 -28.01
CA GLU A 8 -7.39 8.58 -27.88
C GLU A 8 -6.77 9.61 -26.91
N ARG A 9 -7.50 10.70 -26.60
CA ARG A 9 -7.07 11.73 -25.64
C ARG A 9 -7.25 11.35 -24.16
N ARG A 10 -7.58 10.08 -23.88
CA ARG A 10 -7.72 9.54 -22.52
C ARG A 10 -6.66 8.52 -22.12
N TYR A 11 -5.55 8.44 -22.86
CA TYR A 11 -4.30 7.95 -22.27
C TYR A 11 -3.85 8.97 -21.22
N SER A 12 -4.38 8.83 -20.00
CA SER A 12 -3.80 9.46 -18.81
C SER A 12 -2.33 9.02 -18.78
N MET A 13 -1.40 9.92 -19.11
CA MET A 13 0.02 9.63 -19.04
C MET A 13 0.33 9.11 -17.63
N LYS A 14 0.62 7.81 -17.54
CA LYS A 14 0.97 7.14 -16.30
C LYS A 14 2.22 7.83 -15.76
N LYS A 15 2.14 8.35 -14.54
CA LYS A 15 3.27 9.02 -13.90
C LYS A 15 4.01 8.02 -13.04
N SER A 16 5.32 7.86 -13.29
CA SER A 16 6.19 7.12 -12.39
C SER A 16 6.32 7.88 -11.07
N VAL A 17 6.15 7.16 -9.96
CA VAL A 17 6.23 7.68 -8.60
C VAL A 17 6.99 6.70 -7.71
N LEU A 18 7.50 7.22 -6.60
CA LEU A 18 7.98 6.40 -5.50
C LEU A 18 6.93 6.30 -4.41
N VAL A 19 6.73 5.09 -3.93
CA VAL A 19 5.85 4.78 -2.80
C VAL A 19 6.68 4.11 -1.72
N TYR A 20 6.60 4.63 -0.51
CA TYR A 20 7.22 4.03 0.66
C TYR A 20 6.17 3.19 1.40
N TRP A 21 6.51 1.93 1.61
CA TRP A 21 5.68 0.94 2.27
C TRP A 21 6.29 0.54 3.60
N LEU A 22 5.45 0.40 4.61
CA LEU A 22 5.75 -0.30 5.84
C LEU A 22 5.28 -1.75 5.71
N ILE A 23 6.16 -2.70 6.02
CA ILE A 23 5.95 -4.13 5.80
C ILE A 23 5.77 -4.85 7.13
N LEU A 24 4.84 -5.80 7.15
CA LEU A 24 4.52 -6.61 8.32
C LEU A 24 5.68 -7.54 8.65
N ALA A 25 5.94 -7.76 9.93
CA ALA A 25 6.84 -8.79 10.40
C ALA A 25 6.22 -10.19 10.29
N GLU A 26 7.07 -11.21 10.22
CA GLU A 26 6.63 -12.60 10.38
C GLU A 26 6.19 -12.90 11.83
N PRO A 27 5.26 -13.85 12.05
CA PRO A 27 4.57 -14.70 11.07
C PRO A 27 3.28 -14.08 10.49
N LYS A 28 2.92 -12.86 10.91
CA LYS A 28 1.65 -12.23 10.51
C LYS A 28 1.67 -11.86 9.03
N ARG A 29 2.84 -11.52 8.47
CA ARG A 29 3.01 -11.28 7.04
C ARG A 29 2.57 -12.49 6.21
N GLU A 30 3.01 -13.70 6.56
CA GLU A 30 2.59 -14.94 5.88
C GLU A 30 1.06 -15.13 5.91
N LEU A 31 0.41 -14.92 7.06
CA LEU A 31 -1.05 -14.99 7.16
C LEU A 31 -1.76 -13.99 6.23
N PHE A 32 -1.25 -12.77 6.12
CA PHE A 32 -1.79 -11.78 5.18
C PHE A 32 -1.53 -12.17 3.72
N CYS A 33 -0.35 -12.70 3.39
CA CYS A 33 -0.03 -13.20 2.06
C CYS A 33 -1.01 -14.30 1.63
N GLU A 34 -1.29 -15.25 2.52
CA GLU A 34 -2.23 -16.34 2.27
C GLU A 34 -3.67 -15.85 2.09
N LEU A 35 -4.12 -14.90 2.92
CA LEU A 35 -5.44 -14.30 2.75
C LEU A 35 -5.58 -13.56 1.41
N ILE A 36 -4.56 -12.77 1.03
CA ILE A 36 -4.51 -12.10 -0.28
C ILE A 36 -4.53 -13.13 -1.40
N ARG A 37 -3.77 -14.23 -1.29
CA ARG A 37 -3.73 -15.31 -2.29
C ARG A 37 -5.09 -15.96 -2.49
N ILE A 38 -5.80 -16.27 -1.41
CA ILE A 38 -7.14 -16.88 -1.45
C ILE A 38 -8.14 -15.92 -2.11
N LEU A 39 -8.16 -14.66 -1.69
CA LEU A 39 -9.06 -13.64 -2.25
C LEU A 39 -8.74 -13.35 -3.72
N ALA A 40 -7.47 -13.23 -4.08
CA ALA A 40 -7.03 -12.98 -5.44
C ALA A 40 -7.41 -14.13 -6.38
N LYS A 41 -7.32 -15.39 -5.91
CA LYS A 41 -7.80 -16.55 -6.67
C LYS A 41 -9.32 -16.52 -6.83
N ARG A 42 -10.08 -16.26 -5.76
CA ARG A 42 -11.54 -16.25 -5.76
C ARG A 42 -12.14 -15.20 -6.70
N PHE A 43 -11.52 -14.02 -6.78
CA PHE A 43 -12.08 -12.87 -7.51
C PHE A 43 -11.32 -12.50 -8.79
N ASP A 44 -10.38 -13.34 -9.23
CA ASP A 44 -9.46 -13.04 -10.34
C ASP A 44 -8.84 -11.64 -10.19
N ALA A 45 -8.09 -11.46 -9.10
CA ALA A 45 -7.43 -10.20 -8.77
C ALA A 45 -5.89 -10.34 -8.83
N PRO A 46 -5.14 -9.23 -8.97
CA PRO A 46 -3.69 -9.24 -8.79
C PRO A 46 -3.31 -9.69 -7.38
N ARG A 47 -2.18 -10.40 -7.29
CA ARG A 47 -1.48 -10.63 -6.03
C ARG A 47 -0.54 -9.45 -5.78
N PHE A 48 -0.33 -9.14 -4.51
CA PHE A 48 0.61 -8.12 -4.09
C PHE A 48 1.12 -8.45 -2.69
N GLU A 49 2.28 -7.92 -2.35
CA GLU A 49 2.84 -8.05 -1.01
C GLU A 49 1.98 -7.25 -0.01
N PRO A 50 1.60 -7.79 1.16
CA PRO A 50 0.87 -7.03 2.15
C PRO A 50 1.73 -5.87 2.70
N HIS A 51 1.20 -4.66 2.60
CA HIS A 51 1.92 -3.45 2.96
C HIS A 51 0.97 -2.37 3.47
N LEU A 52 1.50 -1.46 4.27
CA LEU A 52 0.89 -0.20 4.64
C LEU A 52 1.61 0.93 3.90
N THR A 53 0.91 1.73 3.11
CA THR A 53 1.53 2.87 2.41
C THR A 53 1.80 4.02 3.38
N LEU A 54 3.04 4.49 3.46
CA LEU A 54 3.47 5.61 4.29
C LEU A 54 3.40 6.94 3.52
N LEU A 55 4.02 6.97 2.34
CA LEU A 55 4.23 8.18 1.56
C LEU A 55 4.24 7.87 0.06
N VAL A 56 3.59 8.72 -0.74
CA VAL A 56 3.67 8.72 -2.20
C VAL A 56 4.33 10.02 -2.63
N THR A 57 5.45 9.94 -3.35
CA THR A 57 6.23 11.08 -3.83
C THR A 57 6.59 10.94 -5.31
N ALA A 58 6.87 12.06 -5.97
CA ALA A 58 7.52 11.99 -7.29
C ALA A 58 8.92 11.36 -7.14
N GLU A 59 9.44 10.77 -8.22
CA GLU A 59 10.86 10.39 -8.25
C GLU A 59 11.71 11.64 -8.02
N ASP A 60 12.56 11.58 -6.98
CA ASP A 60 13.54 12.59 -6.64
C ASP A 60 14.90 12.23 -7.24
N ARG A 61 15.88 13.13 -7.07
CA ARG A 61 17.26 12.90 -7.52
C ARG A 61 18.04 11.97 -6.59
N GLN A 62 17.62 11.86 -5.33
CA GLN A 62 18.35 11.08 -4.34
C GLN A 62 17.95 9.61 -4.44
N ALA A 63 18.91 8.70 -4.33
CA ALA A 63 18.60 7.28 -4.43
C ALA A 63 17.72 6.84 -3.23
N PRO A 64 16.63 6.08 -3.44
CA PRO A 64 15.74 5.67 -2.36
C PRO A 64 16.42 4.89 -1.24
N LYS A 65 17.49 4.15 -1.56
CA LYS A 65 18.34 3.50 -0.55
C LYS A 65 18.96 4.52 0.43
N GLN A 66 19.53 5.61 -0.08
CA GLN A 66 20.13 6.66 0.75
C GLN A 66 19.09 7.37 1.62
N ILE A 67 17.86 7.53 1.12
CA ILE A 67 16.75 8.11 1.88
C ILE A 67 16.40 7.18 3.04
N LEU A 68 16.27 5.87 2.79
CA LEU A 68 15.98 4.90 3.84
C LEU A 68 17.09 4.84 4.89
N GLU A 69 18.37 4.92 4.50
CA GLU A 69 19.51 4.93 5.42
C GLU A 69 19.41 6.06 6.45
N GLN A 70 18.87 7.24 6.08
CA GLN A 70 18.66 8.38 6.99
C GLN A 70 17.52 8.18 8.00
N ILE A 71 16.66 7.18 7.81
CA ILE A 71 15.50 6.95 8.69
C ILE A 71 15.92 6.21 9.95
N ASP A 72 15.98 6.91 11.07
CA ASP A 72 16.17 6.28 12.38
C ASP A 72 14.80 5.92 12.98
N ALA A 73 14.43 4.64 12.86
CA ALA A 73 13.15 4.13 13.33
C ALA A 73 13.26 2.66 13.76
N SER A 74 12.66 2.34 14.89
CA SER A 74 12.41 0.99 15.36
C SER A 74 11.14 0.42 14.74
N SER A 75 10.97 -0.89 14.89
CA SER A 75 9.77 -1.61 14.49
C SER A 75 8.51 -1.07 15.16
N ILE A 76 7.40 -1.08 14.43
CA ILE A 76 6.16 -0.38 14.81
C ILE A 76 5.05 -1.40 15.04
N GLN A 77 4.46 -1.39 16.23
CA GLN A 77 3.30 -2.21 16.54
C GLN A 77 2.01 -1.40 16.41
N LEU A 78 1.08 -1.88 15.57
CA LEU A 78 -0.21 -1.23 15.34
C LEU A 78 -1.37 -2.13 15.74
N ARG A 79 -2.37 -1.55 16.40
CA ARG A 79 -3.64 -2.20 16.71
C ARG A 79 -4.55 -2.22 15.49
N LEU A 80 -5.14 -3.37 15.22
CA LEU A 80 -6.24 -3.50 14.28
C LEU A 80 -7.45 -2.71 14.81
N ARG A 81 -8.15 -2.04 13.90
CA ARG A 81 -9.40 -1.35 14.19
C ARG A 81 -10.58 -2.16 13.67
N GLU A 82 -10.58 -2.47 12.37
CA GLU A 82 -11.66 -3.17 11.68
C GLU A 82 -11.20 -3.65 10.30
N ILE A 83 -11.99 -4.53 9.70
CA ILE A 83 -11.92 -4.81 8.25
C ILE A 83 -12.96 -3.93 7.57
N SER A 84 -12.56 -3.18 6.55
CA SER A 84 -13.39 -2.20 5.86
C SER A 84 -13.21 -2.33 4.35
N PHE A 85 -14.11 -1.68 3.62
CA PHE A 85 -14.12 -1.67 2.16
C PHE A 85 -14.40 -0.27 1.62
N SER A 86 -14.18 -0.07 0.32
CA SER A 86 -14.56 1.13 -0.42
C SER A 86 -14.58 0.86 -1.92
N SER A 87 -15.24 1.72 -2.69
CA SER A 87 -15.31 1.61 -4.15
C SER A 87 -13.99 1.90 -4.90
N LYS A 88 -12.91 2.29 -4.20
CA LYS A 88 -11.61 2.55 -4.82
C LYS A 88 -10.89 1.23 -5.09
N PHE A 89 -10.39 1.04 -6.32
CA PHE A 89 -9.67 -0.19 -6.73
C PHE A 89 -8.58 -0.62 -5.74
N THR A 90 -7.74 0.31 -5.27
CA THR A 90 -6.68 0.01 -4.29
C THR A 90 -7.14 0.01 -2.83
N LYS A 91 -8.45 0.01 -2.57
CA LYS A 91 -9.06 -0.08 -1.24
C LYS A 91 -10.39 -0.85 -1.29
N THR A 92 -10.50 -1.87 -2.14
CA THR A 92 -11.70 -2.73 -2.23
C THR A 92 -11.97 -3.38 -0.88
N LEU A 93 -10.97 -4.05 -0.31
CA LEU A 93 -11.07 -4.67 1.02
C LEU A 93 -9.73 -4.49 1.72
N PHE A 94 -9.76 -4.06 2.98
CA PHE A 94 -8.55 -3.75 3.73
C PHE A 94 -8.74 -3.89 5.24
N VAL A 95 -7.66 -4.18 5.94
CA VAL A 95 -7.58 -4.09 7.40
C VAL A 95 -7.15 -2.69 7.76
N ARG A 96 -7.98 -1.98 8.52
CA ARG A 96 -7.67 -0.65 9.05
C ARG A 96 -6.99 -0.78 10.40
N PHE A 97 -5.96 0.03 10.62
CA PHE A 97 -5.21 0.09 11.88
C PHE A 97 -5.48 1.41 12.61
N LYS A 98 -5.21 1.44 13.91
CA LYS A 98 -5.13 2.68 14.69
C LYS A 98 -3.76 3.32 14.45
N SER A 99 -3.74 4.61 14.12
CA SER A 99 -2.51 5.40 14.09
C SER A 99 -1.93 5.51 15.51
N ASN A 100 -0.61 5.68 15.61
CA ASN A 100 0.10 5.98 16.85
C ASN A 100 1.27 6.94 16.58
N ASN A 101 1.84 7.49 17.66
CA ASN A 101 2.90 8.49 17.56
C ASN A 101 4.14 7.99 16.81
N THR A 102 4.49 6.69 16.93
CA THR A 102 5.64 6.10 16.22
C THR A 102 5.42 6.07 14.71
N LEU A 103 4.22 5.71 14.23
CA LEU A 103 3.89 5.75 12.81
C LEU A 103 3.87 7.18 12.28
N GLU A 104 3.29 8.11 13.04
CA GLU A 104 3.21 9.52 12.67
C GLU A 104 4.59 10.16 12.57
N LYS A 105 5.47 9.87 13.54
CA LYS A 105 6.88 10.29 13.51
C LYS A 105 7.58 9.74 12.27
N LEU A 106 7.44 8.44 11.97
CA LEU A 106 8.06 7.84 10.78
C LEU A 106 7.60 8.51 9.48
N ILE A 107 6.31 8.83 9.35
CA ILE A 107 5.78 9.55 8.19
C ILE A 107 6.41 10.95 8.08
N VAL A 108 6.56 11.66 9.20
CA VAL A 108 7.20 12.99 9.24
C VAL A 108 8.67 12.90 8.83
N ASP A 109 9.41 11.93 9.35
CA ASP A 109 10.83 11.73 9.05
C ASP A 109 11.05 11.37 7.58
N LEU A 110 10.23 10.46 7.03
CA LEU A 110 10.26 10.14 5.59
C LEU A 110 9.96 11.36 4.73
N ARG A 111 8.99 12.19 5.12
CA ARG A 111 8.67 13.43 4.38
C ARG A 111 9.83 14.43 4.41
N ARG A 112 10.53 14.54 5.54
CA ARG A 112 11.70 15.40 5.69
C ARG A 112 12.86 14.89 4.82
N ALA A 113 13.17 13.60 4.90
CA ALA A 113 14.26 12.96 4.15
C ALA A 113 14.04 13.04 2.63
N THR A 114 12.80 12.80 2.17
CA THR A 114 12.42 12.91 0.75
C THR A 114 12.22 14.36 0.28
N LYS A 115 12.26 15.35 1.19
CA LYS A 115 11.86 16.75 0.95
C LYS A 115 10.50 16.85 0.24
N SER A 116 9.62 15.88 0.48
CA SER A 116 8.45 15.66 -0.35
C SER A 116 7.24 16.45 0.12
N ARG A 117 6.59 17.12 -0.84
CA ARG A 117 5.22 17.64 -0.72
C ARG A 117 4.16 16.60 -1.15
N GLY A 118 4.59 15.35 -1.28
CA GLY A 118 3.78 14.21 -1.68
C GLY A 118 2.66 13.89 -0.68
N LYS A 119 1.78 12.98 -1.11
CA LYS A 119 0.62 12.58 -0.30
C LYS A 119 1.07 11.54 0.72
N PHE A 120 0.76 11.78 1.99
CA PHE A 120 0.90 10.80 3.06
C PHE A 120 -0.46 10.18 3.40
N VAL A 121 -0.44 8.99 3.98
CA VAL A 121 -1.66 8.26 4.31
C VAL A 121 -2.12 8.61 5.73
N ARG A 122 -3.37 9.09 5.85
CA ARG A 122 -4.03 9.40 7.13
C ARG A 122 -4.88 8.24 7.68
N ASP A 123 -5.21 7.28 6.82
CA ASP A 123 -6.01 6.10 7.16
C ASP A 123 -5.09 4.87 7.02
N PRO A 124 -4.31 4.50 8.05
CA PRO A 124 -3.34 3.42 7.95
C PRO A 124 -4.08 2.09 7.73
N HIS A 125 -3.76 1.42 6.64
CA HIS A 125 -4.40 0.17 6.27
C HIS A 125 -3.47 -0.75 5.49
N VAL A 126 -3.74 -2.06 5.59
CA VAL A 126 -3.17 -3.09 4.74
C VAL A 126 -4.28 -3.63 3.84
N SER A 127 -4.09 -3.53 2.54
CA SER A 127 -5.08 -4.02 1.57
C SER A 127 -5.09 -5.54 1.52
N LEU A 128 -6.28 -6.11 1.27
CA LEU A 128 -6.50 -7.56 1.13
C LEU A 128 -6.93 -7.94 -0.29
N LEU A 129 -7.53 -7.01 -1.04
CA LEU A 129 -8.03 -7.25 -2.39
C LEU A 129 -7.99 -5.98 -3.23
N TYR A 130 -7.58 -6.11 -4.49
CA TYR A 130 -7.67 -5.07 -5.53
C TYR A 130 -8.51 -5.54 -6.71
N LYS A 131 -9.82 -5.35 -6.62
CA LYS A 131 -10.78 -5.72 -7.67
C LYS A 131 -12.06 -4.94 -7.46
N LYS A 132 -12.68 -4.42 -8.52
CA LYS A 132 -14.04 -3.91 -8.39
C LYS A 132 -14.98 -5.11 -8.28
N ILE A 133 -15.71 -5.22 -7.17
CA ILE A 133 -16.72 -6.24 -6.92
C ILE A 133 -18.01 -5.56 -6.41
N PRO A 134 -19.17 -6.24 -6.44
CA PRO A 134 -20.41 -5.65 -5.94
C PRO A 134 -20.32 -5.29 -4.44
N ALA A 135 -20.85 -4.13 -4.05
CA ALA A 135 -20.79 -3.63 -2.67
C ALA A 135 -21.38 -4.59 -1.63
N ALA A 136 -22.40 -5.38 -2.01
CA ALA A 136 -22.95 -6.43 -1.15
C ALA A 136 -21.90 -7.50 -0.79
N VAL A 137 -21.06 -7.89 -1.75
CA VAL A 137 -19.97 -8.84 -1.56
C VAL A 137 -18.85 -8.21 -0.71
N GLU A 138 -18.52 -6.94 -0.92
CA GLU A 138 -17.56 -6.23 -0.08
C GLU A 138 -17.99 -6.21 1.40
N LYS A 139 -19.28 -5.92 1.64
CA LYS A 139 -19.89 -5.90 2.97
C LYS A 139 -19.86 -7.28 3.63
N GLU A 140 -20.21 -8.33 2.90
CA GLU A 140 -20.17 -9.72 3.38
C GLU A 140 -18.74 -10.16 3.74
N LEU A 141 -17.75 -9.84 2.90
CA LEU A 141 -16.35 -10.16 3.18
C LEU A 141 -15.86 -9.45 4.45
N ALA A 142 -16.16 -8.16 4.58
CA ALA A 142 -15.75 -7.38 5.74
C ALA A 142 -16.41 -7.89 7.04
N SER A 143 -17.66 -8.35 6.98
CA SER A 143 -18.36 -8.90 8.14
C SER A 143 -17.97 -10.34 8.46
N THR A 144 -17.38 -11.10 7.53
CA THR A 144 -17.10 -12.54 7.71
C THR A 144 -15.64 -12.83 8.06
N ILE A 145 -14.69 -12.10 7.47
CA ILE A 145 -13.27 -12.35 7.73
C ILE A 145 -12.95 -12.04 9.20
N ARG A 146 -12.25 -12.95 9.86
CA ARG A 146 -11.74 -12.80 11.21
C ARG A 146 -10.25 -13.07 11.20
N LEU A 147 -9.48 -12.17 11.82
CA LEU A 147 -8.05 -12.34 12.00
C LEU A 147 -7.81 -12.85 13.43
N PRO A 148 -6.94 -13.84 13.64
CA PRO A 148 -6.70 -14.45 14.95
C PRO A 148 -5.81 -13.59 15.86
N PHE A 149 -5.72 -12.28 15.60
CA PHE A 149 -4.89 -11.31 16.33
C PHE A 149 -5.51 -9.92 16.24
N ASN A 150 -5.16 -9.06 17.20
CA ASN A 150 -5.63 -7.67 17.28
C ASN A 150 -4.50 -6.64 17.09
N GLU A 151 -3.25 -7.09 16.93
CA GLU A 151 -2.07 -6.24 16.74
C GLU A 151 -1.13 -6.86 15.69
N VAL A 152 -0.39 -6.03 14.97
CA VAL A 152 0.62 -6.45 13.98
C VAL A 152 1.89 -5.63 14.21
N LEU A 153 3.04 -6.31 14.20
CA LEU A 153 4.35 -5.67 14.18
C LEU A 153 4.77 -5.44 12.74
N PHE A 154 5.40 -4.30 12.47
CA PHE A 154 6.00 -3.95 11.20
C PHE A 154 7.48 -3.67 11.39
N ASP A 155 8.34 -4.36 10.63
CA ASP A 155 9.78 -4.42 10.89
C ASP A 155 10.64 -4.02 9.69
N SER A 156 10.04 -3.52 8.62
CA SER A 156 10.79 -3.08 7.45
C SER A 156 10.06 -2.03 6.63
N ILE A 157 10.84 -1.21 5.94
CA ILE A 157 10.38 -0.20 4.99
C ILE A 157 10.86 -0.60 3.60
N LYS A 158 9.99 -0.50 2.60
CA LYS A 158 10.35 -0.68 1.19
C LYS A 158 10.08 0.59 0.41
N ALA A 159 11.00 0.97 -0.46
CA ALA A 159 10.74 1.93 -1.52
C ALA A 159 10.35 1.18 -2.78
N VAL A 160 9.25 1.60 -3.40
CA VAL A 160 8.65 0.91 -4.55
C VAL A 160 8.37 1.92 -5.64
N ARG A 161 8.81 1.61 -6.85
CA ARG A 161 8.42 2.34 -8.06
C ARG A 161 7.06 1.84 -8.53
N CYS A 162 6.13 2.78 -8.69
CA CYS A 162 4.78 2.52 -9.17
C CYS A 162 4.40 3.49 -10.29
N HIS A 163 3.36 3.15 -11.05
CA HIS A 163 2.73 4.04 -12.00
C HIS A 163 1.35 4.47 -11.48
N LEU A 164 1.10 5.78 -11.45
CA LEU A 164 -0.21 6.32 -11.09
C LEU A 164 -0.95 6.90 -12.30
N PRO A 165 -2.28 6.82 -12.34
CA PRO A 165 -3.16 6.12 -11.37
C PRO A 165 -3.09 4.59 -11.51
N VAL A 166 -3.34 3.85 -10.42
CA VAL A 166 -3.47 2.37 -10.43
C VAL A 166 -4.94 2.01 -10.67
N HIS A 167 -5.23 1.29 -11.75
CA HIS A 167 -6.57 0.98 -12.21
C HIS A 167 -6.83 -0.51 -12.44
N ASP A 168 -5.79 -1.29 -12.72
CA ASP A 168 -5.94 -2.69 -13.10
C ASP A 168 -4.81 -3.58 -12.58
N ARG A 169 -4.87 -4.86 -12.99
CA ARG A 169 -3.88 -5.89 -12.68
C ARG A 169 -2.48 -5.52 -13.18
N ALA A 170 -2.38 -5.04 -14.42
CA ALA A 170 -1.09 -4.74 -15.05
C ALA A 170 -0.36 -3.63 -14.30
N ASP A 171 -1.10 -2.62 -13.81
CA ASP A 171 -0.53 -1.56 -12.98
C ASP A 171 0.08 -2.09 -11.68
N VAL A 172 -0.55 -3.08 -11.04
CA VAL A 172 -0.08 -3.69 -9.79
C VAL A 172 1.11 -4.59 -10.04
N GLU A 173 1.07 -5.41 -11.09
CA GLU A 173 2.14 -6.35 -11.45
C GLU A 173 3.40 -5.63 -11.99
N ALA A 174 3.26 -4.39 -12.44
CA ALA A 174 4.36 -3.52 -12.85
C ALA A 174 5.13 -2.89 -11.67
N TRP A 175 4.68 -3.04 -10.42
CA TRP A 175 5.39 -2.48 -9.26
C TRP A 175 6.78 -3.11 -9.11
N ARG A 176 7.75 -2.29 -8.71
CA ARG A 176 9.14 -2.74 -8.52
C ARG A 176 9.69 -2.23 -7.20
N ILE A 177 10.09 -3.15 -6.33
CA ILE A 177 10.85 -2.83 -5.13
C ILE A 177 12.25 -2.40 -5.58
N ILE A 178 12.68 -1.23 -5.11
CA ILE A 178 13.97 -0.64 -5.51
C ILE A 178 14.91 -0.42 -4.31
N ALA A 179 14.38 -0.41 -3.09
CA ALA A 179 15.17 -0.42 -1.87
C ALA A 179 14.37 -1.04 -0.72
N THR A 180 15.07 -1.57 0.27
CA THR A 180 14.50 -2.13 1.50
C THR A 180 15.41 -1.79 2.67
N LYS A 181 14.82 -1.50 3.83
CA LYS A 181 15.51 -1.30 5.10
C LYS A 181 14.76 -2.03 6.21
N SER A 182 15.46 -2.85 6.98
CA SER A 182 14.92 -3.39 8.22
C SER A 182 14.90 -2.31 9.31
N LEU A 183 13.90 -2.36 10.16
CA LEU A 183 13.77 -1.52 11.35
C LEU A 183 14.29 -2.31 12.54
N GLU A 184 15.00 -1.64 13.44
CA GLU A 184 15.55 -2.27 14.64
C GLU A 184 14.42 -2.71 15.58
N ARG A 185 14.66 -3.78 16.35
CA ARG A 185 13.70 -4.26 17.34
C ARG A 185 13.70 -3.39 18.59
#